data_AF-B1XWN0-F1
#
_entry.id   AF-B1XWN0-F1
#
_cell.length_a   1.000
_cell.length_b   1.000
_cell.length_c   1.000
_cell.angle_alpha   90.00
_cell.angle_beta   90.00
_cell.angle_gamma   90.00
#
_symmetry.space_group_name_H-M   'P 1'
#
loop_
_entity.id
_entity.type
_entity.pdbx_description
1 polymer ?
#
loop_
_entity_poly.entity_id
_entity_poly.type
_entity_poly.pdbx_seq_one_letter_code
_entity_poly.pdbx_strand_id
1 'polypeptide(L)'
;MFGKFNRRPRLSLALQGGGAHGAYTWGVLDALLEADRFDWDAVSGTSAGALNAIVMADGLARSGHGPGPAANEAAREALAALWSEVGTQLPFEWFTEGKASDPGLAPAARVALQWTQLLSPYQLNPLGLNPLRDLLQRLVDFERLRLASPIRLYIAATQVRTGRLKLFREHELNVDAALASACLPTMHHAVEIDGEAYWDGGYSANPALFPLTATGHADDVLIVMLSPLAYAEPGGKSPTSVAEIRSRAVEIAFNATFQREAALLGSACAAAQRGNWWPSGALERRLRALRWHLIDGQDALGHLASETKLLAHKPFLENLRDLGRHRALRWLDEDGARVGKSATVDLQALFA
;
A
#
# COMPACT_ATOMS: atom_id res chain seq x y z
N MET A 1 -41.63 12.22 11.76
CA MET A 1 -40.24 12.44 12.20
C MET A 1 -39.35 11.51 11.39
N PHE A 2 -38.89 11.95 10.22
CA PHE A 2 -38.01 11.14 9.38
C PHE A 2 -36.66 11.04 10.08
N GLY A 3 -36.30 9.85 10.56
CA GLY A 3 -34.99 9.59 11.15
C GLY A 3 -33.92 9.97 10.13
N LYS A 4 -33.02 10.89 10.50
CA LYS A 4 -31.81 11.13 9.74
C LYS A 4 -31.02 9.82 9.76
N PHE A 5 -31.10 9.04 8.68
CA PHE A 5 -30.13 7.97 8.44
C PHE A 5 -28.76 8.64 8.42
N ASN A 6 -27.99 8.46 9.49
CA ASN A 6 -26.64 9.01 9.56
C ASN A 6 -25.80 8.20 8.56
N ARG A 7 -25.61 8.73 7.36
CA ARG A 7 -24.80 8.08 6.32
C ARG A 7 -23.37 7.97 6.81
N ARG A 8 -22.75 6.80 6.63
CA ARG A 8 -21.32 6.59 6.89
C ARG A 8 -20.51 7.53 5.97
N PRO A 9 -19.45 8.16 6.47
CA PRO A 9 -18.60 8.98 5.61
C PRO A 9 -17.88 8.06 4.61
N ARG A 10 -17.75 8.57 3.37
CA ARG A 10 -16.99 7.89 2.33
C ARG A 10 -15.51 8.12 2.54
N LEU A 11 -14.72 7.06 2.48
CA LEU A 11 -13.28 7.10 2.71
C LEU A 11 -12.53 6.50 1.53
N SER A 12 -11.58 7.25 0.99
CA SER A 12 -10.58 6.71 0.06
C SER A 12 -9.31 6.31 0.81
N LEU A 13 -8.63 5.27 0.34
CA LEU A 13 -7.40 4.75 0.93
C LEU A 13 -6.23 4.92 -0.02
N ALA A 14 -5.09 5.36 0.51
CA ALA A 14 -3.82 5.35 -0.20
C ALA A 14 -2.87 4.40 0.53
N LEU A 15 -2.59 3.24 -0.06
CA LEU A 15 -1.87 2.13 0.57
C LEU A 15 -0.45 2.05 0.02
N GLN A 16 0.52 2.42 0.85
CA GLN A 16 1.94 2.35 0.48
C GLN A 16 2.43 0.90 0.35
N GLY A 17 3.32 0.69 -0.62
CA GLY A 17 4.09 -0.53 -0.79
C GLY A 17 5.31 -0.59 0.13
N GLY A 18 5.64 -1.79 0.60
CA GLY A 18 6.77 -2.03 1.52
C GLY A 18 7.19 -3.49 1.63
N GLY A 19 6.92 -4.32 0.61
CA GLY A 19 7.17 -5.76 0.66
C GLY A 19 6.41 -6.44 1.80
N ALA A 20 7.11 -7.26 2.60
CA ALA A 20 6.58 -7.95 3.77
C ALA A 20 5.94 -7.01 4.80
N HIS A 21 6.41 -5.75 4.89
CA HIS A 21 5.80 -4.75 5.78
C HIS A 21 4.35 -4.42 5.39
N GLY A 22 3.89 -4.81 4.19
CA GLY A 22 2.47 -4.75 3.82
C GLY A 22 1.54 -5.54 4.74
N ALA A 23 2.05 -6.49 5.54
CA ALA A 23 1.28 -7.15 6.59
C ALA A 23 0.85 -6.19 7.71
N TYR A 24 1.60 -5.11 7.93
CA TYR A 24 1.17 -4.01 8.79
C TYR A 24 -0.09 -3.35 8.23
N THR A 25 -0.11 -3.05 6.93
CA THR A 25 -1.30 -2.53 6.23
C THR A 25 -2.47 -3.51 6.31
N TRP A 26 -2.23 -4.82 6.25
CA TRP A 26 -3.28 -5.82 6.51
C TRP A 26 -3.91 -5.64 7.90
N GLY A 27 -3.09 -5.50 8.94
CA GLY A 27 -3.58 -5.20 10.28
C GLY A 27 -4.42 -3.93 10.36
N VAL A 28 -3.97 -2.86 9.68
CA VAL A 28 -4.72 -1.60 9.60
C VAL A 28 -6.08 -1.81 8.94
N LEU A 29 -6.12 -2.47 7.79
CA LEU A 29 -7.37 -2.75 7.07
C LEU A 29 -8.30 -3.65 7.88
N ASP A 30 -7.75 -4.65 8.58
CA ASP A 30 -8.53 -5.55 9.44
C ASP A 30 -9.30 -4.79 10.53
N ALA A 31 -8.64 -3.87 11.23
CA ALA A 31 -9.31 -3.02 12.23
C ALA A 31 -10.36 -2.09 11.62
N LEU A 32 -10.05 -1.44 10.50
CA LEU A 32 -10.96 -0.48 9.88
C LEU A 32 -12.22 -1.16 9.31
N LEU A 33 -12.06 -2.35 8.72
CA LEU A 33 -13.17 -3.17 8.21
C LEU A 33 -14.06 -3.67 9.35
N GLU A 34 -13.46 -4.16 10.44
CA GLU A 34 -14.18 -4.63 11.63
C GLU A 34 -14.98 -3.51 12.31
N ALA A 35 -14.43 -2.29 12.34
CA ALA A 35 -15.11 -1.14 12.93
C ALA A 35 -16.41 -0.77 12.18
N ASP A 36 -16.50 -1.09 10.88
CA ASP A 36 -17.68 -0.88 10.05
C ASP A 36 -18.23 0.57 10.09
N ARG A 37 -17.31 1.55 10.15
CA ARG A 37 -17.61 2.97 10.30
C ARG A 37 -17.65 3.75 8.98
N PHE A 38 -17.12 3.18 7.90
CA PHE A 38 -16.82 3.89 6.66
C PHE A 38 -17.40 3.19 5.44
N ASP A 39 -17.80 3.99 4.45
CA ASP A 39 -18.11 3.49 3.11
C ASP A 39 -16.86 3.65 2.23
N TRP A 40 -16.36 2.56 1.69
CA TRP A 40 -15.14 2.57 0.87
C TRP A 40 -15.41 3.18 -0.51
N ASP A 41 -14.64 4.18 -0.91
CA ASP A 41 -14.84 4.91 -2.17
C ASP A 41 -13.82 4.51 -3.25
N ALA A 42 -12.54 4.58 -2.91
CA ALA A 42 -11.45 4.22 -3.80
C ALA A 42 -10.21 3.80 -3.00
N VAL A 43 -9.36 3.00 -3.62
CA VAL A 43 -8.07 2.58 -3.08
C VAL A 43 -7.00 2.77 -4.15
N SER A 44 -5.97 3.54 -3.81
CA SER A 44 -4.73 3.61 -4.57
C SER A 44 -3.71 2.73 -3.88
N GLY A 45 -3.07 1.82 -4.61
CA GLY A 45 -2.15 0.84 -4.05
C GLY A 45 -0.93 0.62 -4.94
N THR A 46 0.20 0.41 -4.29
CA THR A 46 1.48 0.10 -4.94
C THR A 46 2.11 -1.11 -4.27
N SER A 47 2.66 -2.05 -5.04
CA SER A 47 3.37 -3.22 -4.50
C SER A 47 2.52 -4.00 -3.49
N ALA A 48 3.01 -4.26 -2.29
CA ALA A 48 2.21 -4.89 -1.22
C ALA A 48 0.90 -4.14 -0.88
N GLY A 49 0.87 -2.81 -1.04
CA GLY A 49 -0.35 -2.00 -0.93
C GLY A 49 -1.35 -2.29 -2.05
N ALA A 50 -0.88 -2.59 -3.26
CA ALA A 50 -1.73 -3.04 -4.37
C ALA A 50 -2.33 -4.42 -4.10
N LEU A 51 -1.55 -5.36 -3.57
CA LEU A 51 -2.07 -6.69 -3.23
C LEU A 51 -3.17 -6.60 -2.16
N ASN A 52 -2.95 -5.80 -1.11
CA ASN A 52 -3.97 -5.50 -0.11
C ASN A 52 -5.23 -4.87 -0.73
N ALA A 53 -5.07 -3.89 -1.63
CA ALA A 53 -6.20 -3.23 -2.30
C ALA A 53 -7.04 -4.19 -3.15
N ILE A 54 -6.37 -5.02 -3.96
CA ILE A 54 -7.01 -5.99 -4.86
C ILE A 54 -7.77 -7.05 -4.05
N VAL A 55 -7.12 -7.62 -3.03
CA VAL A 55 -7.72 -8.68 -2.20
C VAL A 55 -8.86 -8.15 -1.34
N MET A 56 -8.72 -6.93 -0.78
CA MET A 56 -9.81 -6.25 -0.08
C MET A 56 -11.02 -6.04 -1.00
N ALA A 57 -10.81 -5.52 -2.21
CA ALA A 57 -11.89 -5.28 -3.16
C ALA A 57 -12.60 -6.58 -3.57
N ASP A 58 -11.84 -7.66 -3.81
CA ASP A 58 -12.40 -8.95 -4.17
C ASP A 58 -13.22 -9.53 -3.02
N GLY A 59 -12.69 -9.48 -1.79
CA GLY A 59 -13.41 -9.92 -0.60
C GLY A 59 -14.70 -9.12 -0.36
N LEU A 60 -14.68 -7.79 -0.53
CA LEU A 60 -15.89 -6.96 -0.48
C LEU A 60 -16.93 -7.42 -1.53
N ALA A 61 -16.47 -7.73 -2.75
CA ALA A 61 -17.32 -8.17 -3.86
C ALA A 61 -17.93 -9.57 -3.65
N ARG A 62 -17.27 -10.46 -2.89
CA ARG A 62 -17.75 -11.83 -2.62
C ARG A 62 -19.07 -11.88 -1.88
N SER A 63 -19.33 -10.90 -1.02
CA SER A 63 -20.54 -10.91 -0.19
C SER A 63 -21.82 -10.87 -1.01
N GLY A 64 -21.84 -10.24 -2.20
CA GLY A 64 -23.03 -10.08 -3.04
C GLY A 64 -24.16 -9.21 -2.46
N HIS A 65 -24.04 -8.75 -1.21
CA HIS A 65 -25.09 -8.03 -0.46
C HIS A 65 -24.90 -6.50 -0.42
N GLY A 66 -23.99 -5.95 -1.23
CA GLY A 66 -23.61 -4.54 -1.17
C GLY A 66 -22.75 -4.21 0.06
N PRO A 67 -22.40 -2.93 0.28
CA PRO A 67 -21.55 -2.53 1.41
C PRO A 67 -22.19 -2.86 2.77
N GLY A 68 -21.40 -3.34 3.72
CA GLY A 68 -21.86 -3.60 5.09
C GLY A 68 -21.00 -4.60 5.85
N PRO A 69 -21.40 -5.00 7.07
CA PRO A 69 -20.61 -5.87 7.95
C PRO A 69 -20.17 -7.18 7.29
N ALA A 70 -21.07 -7.84 6.56
CA ALA A 70 -20.77 -9.11 5.89
C ALA A 70 -19.75 -8.95 4.74
N ALA A 71 -19.81 -7.84 4.00
CA ALA A 71 -18.81 -7.50 2.98
C ALA A 71 -17.45 -7.23 3.63
N ASN A 72 -17.45 -6.48 4.74
CA ASN A 72 -16.23 -6.18 5.46
C ASN A 72 -15.58 -7.45 6.03
N GLU A 73 -16.37 -8.37 6.59
CA GLU A 73 -15.84 -9.64 7.11
C GLU A 73 -15.24 -10.50 5.99
N ALA A 74 -15.92 -10.62 4.85
CA ALA A 74 -15.36 -11.33 3.69
C ALA A 74 -14.05 -10.72 3.17
N ALA A 75 -13.91 -9.39 3.25
CA ALA A 75 -12.66 -8.69 2.94
C ALA A 75 -11.54 -9.00 3.95
N ARG A 76 -11.87 -9.08 5.25
CA ARG A 76 -10.90 -9.46 6.30
C ARG A 76 -10.42 -10.89 6.12
N GLU A 77 -11.33 -11.82 5.87
CA GLU A 77 -11.00 -13.23 5.58
C GLU A 77 -10.09 -13.36 4.35
N ALA A 78 -10.39 -12.62 3.28
CA ALA A 78 -9.58 -12.62 2.06
C ALA A 78 -8.16 -12.10 2.31
N LEU A 79 -8.02 -11.00 3.06
CA LEU A 79 -6.71 -10.46 3.45
C LEU A 79 -5.93 -11.45 4.33
N ALA A 80 -6.61 -12.11 5.28
CA ALA A 80 -5.98 -13.11 6.12
C ALA A 80 -5.47 -14.32 5.31
N ALA A 81 -6.24 -14.77 4.32
CA ALA A 81 -5.84 -15.84 3.42
C ALA A 81 -4.60 -15.46 2.60
N LEU A 82 -4.56 -14.23 2.02
CA LEU A 82 -3.39 -13.72 1.30
C LEU A 82 -2.12 -13.81 2.14
N TRP A 83 -2.12 -13.19 3.32
CA TRP A 83 -0.90 -13.07 4.12
C TRP A 83 -0.49 -14.39 4.79
N SER A 84 -1.45 -15.26 5.12
CA SER A 84 -1.13 -16.61 5.59
C SER A 84 -0.43 -17.42 4.49
N GLU A 85 -0.95 -17.40 3.25
CA GLU A 85 -0.36 -18.14 2.13
C GLU A 85 1.01 -17.58 1.70
N VAL A 86 1.19 -16.25 1.76
CA VAL A 86 2.50 -15.61 1.53
C VAL A 86 3.52 -16.06 2.57
N GLY A 87 3.11 -16.12 3.85
CA GLY A 87 3.97 -16.54 4.96
C GLY A 87 4.37 -18.02 4.94
N THR A 88 3.76 -18.84 4.08
CA THR A 88 4.04 -20.29 3.95
C THR A 88 4.82 -20.66 2.68
N GLN A 89 5.15 -19.71 1.80
CA GLN A 89 5.84 -20.00 0.54
C GLN A 89 7.31 -20.40 0.70
N LEU A 90 7.99 -19.95 1.78
CA LEU A 90 9.41 -20.19 2.00
C LEU A 90 9.64 -21.09 3.23
N PRO A 91 10.47 -22.16 3.13
CA PRO A 91 10.78 -23.02 4.27
C PRO A 91 11.60 -22.25 5.32
N PHE A 92 10.88 -21.82 6.37
CA PHE A 92 11.28 -20.87 7.41
C PHE A 92 12.67 -21.07 8.02
N GLU A 93 13.02 -22.30 8.42
CA GLU A 93 14.22 -22.57 9.23
C GLU A 93 15.54 -22.23 8.52
N TRP A 94 15.53 -22.11 7.19
CA TRP A 94 16.75 -21.91 6.40
C TRP A 94 17.02 -20.45 6.05
N PHE A 95 16.02 -19.56 6.23
CA PHE A 95 16.09 -18.19 5.69
C PHE A 95 16.13 -17.08 6.74
N THR A 96 15.76 -17.35 7.99
CA THR A 96 15.69 -16.33 9.05
C THR A 96 16.46 -16.72 10.30
N GLU A 97 16.93 -15.71 11.04
CA GLU A 97 17.47 -15.83 12.38
C GLU A 97 16.85 -14.78 13.30
N GLY A 98 17.03 -14.89 14.62
CA GLY A 98 16.48 -13.92 15.58
C GLY A 98 15.07 -14.25 16.07
N LYS A 99 14.40 -13.27 16.68
CA LYS A 99 13.05 -13.43 17.27
C LYS A 99 11.98 -13.08 16.23
N ALA A 100 10.78 -13.63 16.36
CA ALA A 100 9.66 -13.32 15.46
C ALA A 100 9.30 -11.82 15.41
N SER A 101 9.56 -11.06 16.48
CA SER A 101 9.30 -9.62 16.56
C SER A 101 10.37 -8.76 15.87
N ASP A 102 11.58 -9.30 15.66
CA ASP A 102 12.72 -8.61 15.08
C ASP A 102 13.64 -9.65 14.40
N PRO A 103 13.21 -10.20 13.24
CA PRO A 103 13.95 -11.23 12.54
C PRO A 103 15.05 -10.62 11.67
N GLY A 104 16.18 -11.31 11.56
CA GLY A 104 17.22 -11.06 10.57
C GLY A 104 17.22 -12.13 9.48
N LEU A 105 17.93 -11.85 8.38
CA LEU A 105 18.23 -12.88 7.38
C LEU A 105 19.32 -13.83 7.87
N ALA A 106 19.09 -15.15 7.75
CA ALA A 106 20.13 -16.14 8.02
C ALA A 106 21.36 -15.93 7.10
N PRO A 107 22.58 -16.34 7.48
CA PRO A 107 23.79 -16.07 6.70
C PRO A 107 23.72 -16.55 5.25
N ALA A 108 23.17 -17.74 5.00
CA ALA A 108 22.98 -18.27 3.65
C ALA A 108 21.99 -17.42 2.82
N ALA A 109 20.92 -16.91 3.46
CA ALA A 109 19.96 -16.02 2.81
C ALA A 109 20.56 -14.65 2.48
N ARG A 110 21.43 -14.11 3.36
CA ARG A 110 22.19 -12.88 3.08
C ARG A 110 23.11 -13.05 1.87
N VAL A 111 23.83 -14.18 1.79
CA VAL A 111 24.64 -14.49 0.61
C VAL A 111 23.75 -14.59 -0.64
N ALA A 112 22.65 -15.35 -0.59
CA ALA A 112 21.70 -15.45 -1.71
C ALA A 112 21.19 -14.08 -2.17
N LEU A 113 20.85 -13.18 -1.24
CA LEU A 113 20.44 -11.82 -1.54
C LEU A 113 21.56 -11.01 -2.22
N GLN A 114 22.82 -11.20 -1.83
CA GLN A 114 23.95 -10.56 -2.53
C GLN A 114 24.06 -11.05 -3.98
N TRP A 115 23.71 -12.30 -4.29
CA TRP A 115 23.71 -12.78 -5.67
C TRP A 115 22.65 -12.10 -6.53
N THR A 116 21.46 -11.77 -5.99
CA THR A 116 20.41 -11.03 -6.74
C THR A 116 20.82 -9.59 -7.05
N GLN A 117 21.86 -9.10 -6.37
CA GLN A 117 22.45 -7.80 -6.59
C GLN A 117 23.59 -7.80 -7.62
N LEU A 118 24.07 -8.99 -8.02
CA LEU A 118 25.17 -9.20 -8.97
C LEU A 118 24.72 -9.86 -10.27
N LEU A 119 23.69 -10.70 -10.20
CA LEU A 119 23.12 -11.44 -11.32
C LEU A 119 21.69 -10.98 -11.58
N SER A 120 21.29 -10.94 -12.85
CA SER A 120 19.93 -10.57 -13.21
C SER A 120 18.94 -11.69 -12.86
N PRO A 121 17.66 -11.37 -12.63
CA PRO A 121 16.66 -12.40 -12.37
C PRO A 121 16.46 -13.37 -13.56
N TYR A 122 16.83 -12.96 -14.77
CA TYR A 122 16.86 -13.81 -15.97
C TYR A 122 17.99 -14.86 -15.92
N GLN A 123 19.09 -14.56 -15.24
CA GLN A 123 20.19 -15.51 -15.02
C GLN A 123 19.91 -16.45 -13.84
N LEU A 124 19.33 -15.90 -12.76
CA LEU A 124 19.06 -16.67 -11.53
C LEU A 124 17.81 -17.55 -11.63
N ASN A 125 16.81 -17.14 -12.39
CA ASN A 125 15.55 -17.85 -12.58
C ASN A 125 15.20 -17.92 -14.08
N PRO A 126 15.93 -18.72 -14.88
CA PRO A 126 15.71 -18.81 -16.32
C PRO A 126 14.34 -19.41 -16.68
N LEU A 127 13.73 -20.17 -15.77
CA LEU A 127 12.40 -20.76 -15.94
C LEU A 127 11.26 -19.80 -15.59
N GLY A 128 11.55 -18.61 -15.06
CA GLY A 128 10.54 -17.59 -14.75
C GLY A 128 9.51 -18.01 -13.70
N LEU A 129 9.86 -18.94 -12.81
CA LEU A 129 8.95 -19.43 -11.77
C LEU A 129 8.54 -18.28 -10.84
N ASN A 130 7.24 -18.12 -10.61
CA ASN A 130 6.70 -17.04 -9.77
C ASN A 130 5.58 -17.57 -8.86
N PRO A 131 5.89 -18.02 -7.63
CA PRO A 131 4.88 -18.55 -6.70
C PRO A 131 3.76 -17.56 -6.37
N LEU A 132 4.04 -16.25 -6.44
CA LEU A 132 3.03 -15.21 -6.23
C LEU A 132 1.98 -15.23 -7.34
N ARG A 133 2.34 -15.59 -8.58
CA ARG A 133 1.40 -15.74 -9.69
C ARG A 133 0.34 -16.79 -9.36
N ASP A 134 0.79 -17.99 -9.00
CA ASP A 134 -0.09 -19.14 -8.71
C ASP A 134 -0.99 -18.85 -7.50
N LEU A 135 -0.40 -18.20 -6.48
CA LEU A 135 -1.12 -17.75 -5.30
C LEU A 135 -2.23 -16.76 -5.65
N LEU A 136 -1.93 -15.72 -6.43
CA LEU A 136 -2.91 -14.69 -6.81
C LEU A 136 -4.01 -15.25 -7.72
N GLN A 137 -3.68 -16.15 -8.65
CA GLN A 137 -4.67 -16.82 -9.50
C GLN A 137 -5.66 -17.66 -8.70
N ARG A 138 -5.21 -18.26 -7.59
CA ARG A 138 -6.05 -19.07 -6.70
C ARG A 138 -6.88 -18.20 -5.74
N LEU A 139 -6.31 -17.11 -5.25
CA LEU A 139 -6.92 -16.30 -4.20
C LEU A 139 -7.84 -15.18 -4.72
N VAL A 140 -7.66 -14.71 -5.95
CA VAL A 140 -8.36 -13.51 -6.46
C VAL A 140 -9.18 -13.83 -7.71
N ASP A 141 -10.45 -13.45 -7.68
CA ASP A 141 -11.31 -13.48 -8.86
C ASP A 141 -11.23 -12.15 -9.62
N PHE A 142 -10.26 -12.05 -10.53
CA PHE A 142 -10.07 -10.84 -11.33
C PHE A 142 -11.24 -10.54 -12.28
N GLU A 143 -12.00 -11.54 -12.70
CA GLU A 143 -13.17 -11.33 -13.55
C GLU A 143 -14.28 -10.60 -12.78
N ARG A 144 -14.55 -11.04 -11.54
CA ARG A 144 -15.46 -10.34 -10.63
C ARG A 144 -15.06 -8.90 -10.40
N LEU A 145 -13.77 -8.63 -10.19
CA LEU A 145 -13.26 -7.27 -10.03
C LEU A 145 -13.51 -6.41 -11.27
N ARG A 146 -13.22 -6.93 -12.47
CA ARG A 146 -13.45 -6.21 -13.74
C ARG A 146 -14.93 -5.85 -13.95
N LEU A 147 -15.84 -6.73 -13.55
CA LEU A 147 -17.28 -6.57 -13.80
C LEU A 147 -18.02 -5.81 -12.69
N ALA A 148 -17.61 -5.98 -11.43
CA ALA A 148 -18.42 -5.61 -10.28
C ALA A 148 -17.62 -5.19 -9.04
N SER A 149 -16.41 -4.64 -9.21
CA SER A 149 -15.66 -4.12 -8.06
C SER A 149 -16.49 -3.08 -7.27
N PRO A 150 -16.72 -3.26 -5.96
CA PRO A 150 -17.54 -2.36 -5.15
C PRO A 150 -16.82 -1.05 -4.83
N ILE A 151 -15.51 -1.01 -5.04
CA ILE A 151 -14.65 0.15 -4.78
C ILE A 151 -13.81 0.43 -6.01
N ARG A 152 -13.37 1.68 -6.17
CA ARG A 152 -12.44 2.01 -7.25
C ARG A 152 -11.01 1.60 -6.91
N LEU A 153 -10.26 1.02 -7.85
CA LEU A 153 -8.88 0.59 -7.70
C LEU A 153 -7.95 1.35 -8.64
N TYR A 154 -6.86 1.88 -8.09
CA TYR A 154 -5.76 2.48 -8.85
C TYR A 154 -4.48 1.74 -8.47
N ILE A 155 -4.06 0.81 -9.34
CA ILE A 155 -2.90 -0.05 -9.07
C ILE A 155 -1.70 0.45 -9.86
N ALA A 156 -0.69 0.93 -9.13
CA ALA A 156 0.47 1.57 -9.74
C ALA A 156 1.50 0.56 -10.25
N ALA A 157 1.98 0.78 -11.47
CA ALA A 157 3.15 0.10 -12.04
C ALA A 157 4.01 1.10 -12.82
N THR A 158 5.30 0.80 -12.96
CA THR A 158 6.26 1.65 -13.66
C THR A 158 6.60 1.04 -15.01
N GLN A 159 6.34 1.76 -16.11
CA GLN A 159 6.74 1.28 -17.44
C GLN A 159 8.26 1.33 -17.59
N VAL A 160 8.88 0.17 -17.87
CA VAL A 160 10.35 0.02 -17.86
C VAL A 160 11.03 0.95 -18.87
N ARG A 161 10.49 1.05 -20.08
CA ARG A 161 11.09 1.81 -21.18
C ARG A 161 11.15 3.32 -20.93
N THR A 162 10.18 3.88 -20.19
CA THR A 162 10.00 5.33 -20.10
C THR A 162 10.01 5.88 -18.67
N GLY A 163 9.91 5.02 -17.66
CA GLY A 163 9.73 5.40 -16.26
C GLY A 163 8.34 5.99 -15.95
N ARG A 164 7.39 5.96 -16.91
CA ARG A 164 6.05 6.53 -16.71
C ARG A 164 5.20 5.67 -15.78
N LEU A 165 4.40 6.35 -14.97
CA LEU A 165 3.35 5.75 -14.16
C LEU A 165 2.23 5.19 -15.05
N LYS A 166 1.89 3.93 -14.84
CA LYS A 166 0.63 3.31 -15.28
C LYS A 166 -0.22 3.05 -14.03
N LEU A 167 -1.47 3.51 -14.05
CA LEU A 167 -2.48 3.17 -13.05
C LEU A 167 -3.47 2.19 -13.70
N PHE A 168 -3.36 0.91 -13.37
CA PHE A 168 -4.35 -0.08 -13.79
C PHE A 168 -5.65 0.16 -13.03
N ARG A 169 -6.74 0.27 -13.79
CA ARG A 169 -8.11 0.37 -13.28
C ARG A 169 -8.75 -1.01 -13.25
N GLU A 170 -9.91 -1.11 -12.61
CA GLU A 170 -10.62 -2.37 -12.30
C GLU A 170 -10.78 -3.24 -13.55
N HIS A 171 -11.24 -2.64 -14.66
CA HIS A 171 -11.47 -3.29 -15.95
C HIS A 171 -10.21 -3.83 -16.64
N GLU A 172 -9.01 -3.39 -16.22
CA GLU A 172 -7.72 -3.82 -16.73
C GLU A 172 -7.05 -4.86 -15.81
N LEU A 173 -7.59 -5.11 -14.61
CA LEU A 173 -6.95 -5.97 -13.63
C LEU A 173 -6.96 -7.43 -14.06
N ASN A 174 -5.79 -8.04 -14.01
CA ASN A 174 -5.53 -9.46 -14.10
C ASN A 174 -4.32 -9.79 -13.21
N VAL A 175 -3.90 -11.06 -13.19
CA VAL A 175 -2.74 -11.48 -12.40
C VAL A 175 -1.46 -10.73 -12.81
N ASP A 176 -1.26 -10.43 -14.09
CA ASP A 176 -0.09 -9.71 -14.58
C ASP A 176 -0.06 -8.27 -14.08
N ALA A 177 -1.19 -7.56 -14.09
CA ALA A 177 -1.29 -6.21 -13.53
C ALA A 177 -0.96 -6.18 -12.03
N ALA A 178 -1.39 -7.19 -11.27
CA ALA A 178 -1.05 -7.34 -9.85
C ALA A 178 0.45 -7.62 -9.65
N LEU A 179 1.02 -8.53 -10.45
CA LEU A 179 2.45 -8.86 -10.40
C LEU A 179 3.33 -7.69 -10.84
N ALA A 180 2.93 -6.94 -11.87
CA ALA A 180 3.63 -5.75 -12.35
C ALA A 180 3.78 -4.73 -11.23
N SER A 181 2.73 -4.50 -10.44
CA SER A 181 2.76 -3.58 -9.30
C SER A 181 3.74 -4.01 -8.20
N ALA A 182 4.01 -5.30 -8.04
CA ALA A 182 4.91 -5.89 -7.03
C ALA A 182 6.25 -6.39 -7.62
N CYS A 183 6.58 -6.01 -8.85
CA CYS A 183 7.73 -6.55 -9.58
C CYS A 183 9.03 -5.79 -9.27
N LEU A 184 9.76 -6.21 -8.24
CA LEU A 184 11.09 -5.67 -7.94
C LEU A 184 12.12 -6.10 -9.01
N PRO A 185 12.80 -5.15 -9.68
CA PRO A 185 13.61 -5.42 -10.89
C PRO A 185 14.85 -6.29 -10.65
N THR A 186 15.39 -6.32 -9.43
CA THR A 186 16.53 -7.18 -9.08
C THR A 186 16.10 -8.58 -8.65
N MET A 187 14.79 -8.83 -8.47
CA MET A 187 14.27 -10.09 -7.92
C MET A 187 13.39 -10.84 -8.92
N HIS A 188 12.67 -10.13 -9.79
CA HIS A 188 11.68 -10.69 -10.68
C HIS A 188 11.91 -10.25 -12.13
N HIS A 189 11.51 -11.10 -13.08
CA HIS A 189 11.45 -10.72 -14.49
C HIS A 189 10.43 -9.60 -14.65
N ALA A 190 10.72 -8.63 -15.53
CA ALA A 190 9.75 -7.62 -15.89
C ALA A 190 8.46 -8.27 -16.39
N VAL A 191 7.31 -7.76 -15.96
CA VAL A 191 6.02 -8.29 -16.36
C VAL A 191 5.59 -7.61 -17.65
N GLU A 192 5.32 -8.40 -18.69
CA GLU A 192 4.86 -7.90 -19.98
C GLU A 192 3.34 -7.93 -20.05
N ILE A 193 2.73 -6.77 -20.37
CA ILE A 193 1.29 -6.61 -20.56
C ILE A 193 1.11 -5.82 -21.85
N ASP A 194 0.38 -6.38 -22.81
CA ASP A 194 0.10 -5.77 -24.12
C ASP A 194 1.37 -5.28 -24.87
N GLY A 195 2.47 -6.02 -24.74
CA GLY A 195 3.75 -5.71 -25.39
C GLY A 195 4.60 -4.64 -24.69
N GLU A 196 4.18 -4.17 -23.51
CA GLU A 196 4.95 -3.23 -22.68
C GLU A 196 5.43 -3.91 -21.39
N ALA A 197 6.70 -3.69 -21.04
CA ALA A 197 7.30 -4.23 -19.82
C ALA A 197 7.09 -3.29 -18.63
N TYR A 198 6.78 -3.87 -17.47
CA TYR A 198 6.50 -3.16 -16.23
C TYR A 198 7.33 -3.68 -15.05
N TRP A 199 7.68 -2.74 -14.17
CA TRP A 199 8.24 -2.96 -12.83
C TRP A 199 7.31 -2.38 -11.77
N ASP A 200 7.67 -2.63 -10.51
CA ASP A 200 6.97 -2.14 -9.32
C ASP A 200 6.61 -0.65 -9.44
N GLY A 201 5.39 -0.31 -9.03
CA GLY A 201 4.90 1.07 -9.05
C GLY A 201 5.69 2.01 -8.14
N GLY A 202 6.46 1.46 -7.19
CA GLY A 202 7.31 2.17 -6.23
C GLY A 202 8.16 3.26 -6.88
N TYR A 203 8.71 2.99 -8.07
CA TYR A 203 9.57 3.92 -8.80
C TYR A 203 8.84 5.11 -9.42
N SER A 204 7.51 5.08 -9.52
CA SER A 204 6.72 6.13 -10.17
C SER A 204 5.60 6.72 -9.29
N ALA A 205 4.99 5.94 -8.39
CA ALA A 205 4.07 6.42 -7.34
C ALA A 205 3.88 5.41 -6.21
N ASN A 206 4.00 5.83 -4.94
CA ASN A 206 3.92 4.93 -3.78
C ASN A 206 3.36 5.55 -2.48
N PRO A 207 2.03 5.57 -2.31
CA PRO A 207 0.98 5.35 -3.32
C PRO A 207 0.73 6.62 -4.18
N ALA A 208 -0.05 6.51 -5.25
CA ALA A 208 -0.50 7.67 -6.02
C ALA A 208 -1.67 8.38 -5.32
N LEU A 209 -1.57 9.69 -5.06
CA LEU A 209 -2.62 10.46 -4.38
C LEU A 209 -3.59 11.15 -5.33
N PHE A 210 -3.10 11.66 -6.45
CA PHE A 210 -3.87 12.38 -7.46
C PHE A 210 -5.16 11.66 -7.93
N PRO A 211 -5.19 10.34 -8.21
CA PRO A 211 -6.44 9.67 -8.59
C PRO A 211 -7.52 9.70 -7.50
N LEU A 212 -7.13 9.82 -6.22
CA LEU A 212 -8.07 9.93 -5.11
C LEU A 212 -8.60 11.37 -4.97
N THR A 213 -7.85 12.36 -5.44
CA THR A 213 -8.23 13.78 -5.36
C THR A 213 -9.01 14.25 -6.58
N ALA A 214 -8.49 14.05 -7.79
CA ALA A 214 -9.08 14.62 -9.01
C ALA A 214 -10.34 13.89 -9.47
N THR A 215 -10.40 12.57 -9.27
CA THR A 215 -11.46 11.69 -9.79
C THR A 215 -12.21 10.92 -8.69
N GLY A 216 -11.81 11.07 -7.43
CA GLY A 216 -12.49 10.46 -6.28
C GLY A 216 -13.79 11.17 -5.91
N HIS A 217 -14.73 10.44 -5.30
CA HIS A 217 -15.98 11.00 -4.79
C HIS A 217 -15.96 11.20 -3.26
N ALA A 218 -14.97 10.65 -2.56
CA ALA A 218 -14.74 10.89 -1.14
C ALA A 218 -13.98 12.20 -0.91
N ASP A 219 -14.42 12.96 0.08
CA ASP A 219 -13.68 14.12 0.61
C ASP A 219 -12.58 13.68 1.57
N ASP A 220 -12.72 12.53 2.22
CA ASP A 220 -11.73 11.99 3.14
C ASP A 220 -10.79 11.00 2.42
N VAL A 221 -9.48 11.21 2.59
CA VAL A 221 -8.42 10.31 2.12
C VAL A 221 -7.53 9.91 3.29
N LEU A 222 -7.49 8.61 3.58
CA LEU A 222 -6.59 8.03 4.59
C LEU A 222 -5.37 7.40 3.91
N ILE A 223 -4.20 7.91 4.28
CA ILE A 223 -2.92 7.41 3.83
C ILE A 223 -2.42 6.39 4.86
N VAL A 224 -2.06 5.20 4.41
CA VAL A 224 -1.36 4.20 5.22
C VAL A 224 0.10 4.15 4.76
N MET A 225 0.99 4.68 5.59
CA MET A 225 2.42 4.76 5.30
C MET A 225 3.21 3.71 6.06
N LEU A 226 4.08 3.00 5.34
CA LEU A 226 4.99 1.99 5.89
C LEU A 226 6.40 2.52 6.06
N SER A 227 6.84 3.42 5.17
CA SER A 227 8.13 4.07 5.29
C SER A 227 8.08 5.17 6.36
N PRO A 228 9.09 5.24 7.26
CA PRO A 228 9.15 6.30 8.25
C PRO A 228 9.40 7.66 7.57
N LEU A 229 8.86 8.72 8.17
CA LEU A 229 8.99 10.09 7.65
C LEU A 229 10.42 10.62 7.78
N ALA A 230 11.15 10.17 8.80
CA ALA A 230 12.54 10.48 9.01
C ALA A 230 13.38 9.21 8.99
N TYR A 231 14.55 9.28 8.36
CA TYR A 231 15.53 8.20 8.40
C TYR A 231 16.11 8.09 9.81
N ALA A 232 15.90 6.96 10.47
CA ALA A 232 16.33 6.73 11.85
C ALA A 232 17.11 5.42 11.94
N GLU A 233 18.34 5.38 11.40
CA GLU A 233 19.28 4.31 11.75
C GLU A 233 19.78 4.49 13.21
N PRO A 234 20.23 3.40 13.88
CA PRO A 234 20.83 3.46 15.20
C PRO A 234 21.96 4.51 15.25
N GLY A 235 21.73 5.58 16.01
CA GLY A 235 22.71 6.65 16.22
C GLY A 235 22.67 7.81 15.22
N GLY A 236 21.68 7.89 14.33
CA GLY A 236 21.44 9.08 13.48
C GLY A 236 22.53 9.36 12.44
N LYS A 237 23.29 8.34 12.02
CA LYS A 237 24.38 8.48 11.05
C LYS A 237 23.92 8.25 9.62
N SER A 238 24.50 8.98 8.68
CA SER A 238 24.33 8.74 7.25
C SER A 238 24.86 7.35 6.84
N PRO A 239 24.25 6.69 5.83
CA PRO A 239 24.73 5.40 5.34
C PRO A 239 26.15 5.52 4.78
N THR A 240 27.02 4.55 5.11
CA THR A 240 28.44 4.59 4.70
C THR A 240 28.90 3.34 3.98
N SER A 241 28.25 2.19 4.21
CA SER A 241 28.53 0.98 3.45
C SER A 241 27.79 0.98 2.11
N VAL A 242 28.31 0.23 1.13
CA VAL A 242 27.67 0.06 -0.19
C VAL A 242 26.23 -0.47 -0.07
N ALA A 243 26.00 -1.41 0.85
CA ALA A 243 24.69 -2.00 1.08
C ALA A 243 23.70 -0.98 1.67
N GLU A 244 24.12 -0.24 2.70
CA GLU A 244 23.29 0.82 3.31
C GLU A 244 22.96 1.92 2.30
N ILE A 245 23.94 2.38 1.53
CA ILE A 245 23.75 3.42 0.51
C ILE A 245 22.76 2.96 -0.55
N ARG A 246 22.87 1.72 -1.03
CA ARG A 246 21.95 1.16 -2.02
C ARG A 246 20.54 1.03 -1.46
N SER A 247 20.40 0.47 -0.26
CA SER A 247 19.09 0.35 0.42
C SER A 247 18.42 1.71 0.55
N ARG A 248 19.18 2.72 1.03
CA ARG A 248 18.66 4.07 1.19
C ARG A 248 18.33 4.73 -0.14
N ALA A 249 19.13 4.52 -1.20
CA ALA A 249 18.84 5.06 -2.53
C ALA A 249 17.54 4.48 -3.10
N VAL A 250 17.30 3.17 -2.94
CA VAL A 250 16.03 2.54 -3.35
C VAL A 250 14.86 3.07 -2.53
N GLU A 251 15.02 3.21 -1.21
CA GLU A 251 13.97 3.77 -0.36
C GLU A 251 13.62 5.21 -0.74
N ILE A 252 14.63 6.07 -1.00
CA ILE A 252 14.40 7.43 -1.49
C ILE A 252 13.68 7.39 -2.83
N ALA A 253 14.13 6.57 -3.78
CA ALA A 253 13.47 6.44 -5.09
C ALA A 253 12.00 6.03 -4.96
N PHE A 254 11.69 5.15 -4.00
CA PHE A 254 10.32 4.68 -3.75
C PHE A 254 9.43 5.73 -3.09
N ASN A 255 10.00 6.71 -2.38
CA ASN A 255 9.23 7.70 -1.64
C ASN A 255 9.22 9.09 -2.29
N ALA A 256 10.19 9.40 -3.15
CA ALA A 256 10.38 10.74 -3.70
C ALA A 256 9.15 11.26 -4.46
N THR A 257 8.51 10.40 -5.25
CA THR A 257 7.32 10.77 -6.04
C THR A 257 6.12 11.06 -5.14
N PHE A 258 5.86 10.20 -4.15
CA PHE A 258 4.82 10.41 -3.15
C PHE A 258 5.06 11.68 -2.34
N GLN A 259 6.27 11.89 -1.80
CA GLN A 259 6.58 13.09 -1.01
C GLN A 259 6.36 14.36 -1.82
N ARG A 260 6.81 14.38 -3.07
CA ARG A 260 6.61 15.51 -3.98
C ARG A 260 5.12 15.75 -4.24
N GLU A 261 4.36 14.69 -4.51
CA GLU A 261 2.92 14.75 -4.77
C GLU A 261 2.14 15.25 -3.54
N ALA A 262 2.43 14.71 -2.35
CA ALA A 262 1.82 15.11 -1.10
C ALA A 262 2.09 16.59 -0.77
N ALA A 263 3.34 17.05 -0.92
CA ALA A 263 3.71 18.45 -0.72
C ALA A 263 2.99 19.41 -1.69
N LEU A 264 2.88 19.01 -2.96
CA LEU A 264 2.15 19.78 -3.98
C LEU A 264 0.65 19.85 -3.67
N LEU A 265 0.03 18.72 -3.33
CA LEU A 265 -1.38 18.66 -2.99
C LEU A 265 -1.67 19.45 -1.70
N GLY A 266 -0.83 19.33 -0.67
CA GLY A 266 -0.93 20.12 0.56
C GLY A 266 -0.87 21.62 0.27
N SER A 267 0.13 22.05 -0.51
CA SER A 267 0.27 23.45 -0.94
C SER A 267 -0.93 23.94 -1.75
N ALA A 268 -1.47 23.11 -2.65
CA ALA A 268 -2.66 23.44 -3.45
C ALA A 268 -3.92 23.55 -2.59
N CYS A 269 -4.11 22.65 -1.61
CA CYS A 269 -5.22 22.71 -0.66
C CYS A 269 -5.14 23.97 0.20
N ALA A 270 -3.96 24.29 0.74
CA ALA A 270 -3.75 25.51 1.53
C ALA A 270 -3.96 26.79 0.71
N ALA A 271 -3.50 26.82 -0.54
CA ALA A 271 -3.78 27.91 -1.47
C ALA A 271 -5.28 28.06 -1.75
N ALA A 272 -5.99 26.95 -1.99
CA ALA A 272 -7.42 26.95 -2.21
C ALA A 272 -8.19 27.44 -0.98
N GLN A 273 -7.76 27.10 0.25
CA GLN A 273 -8.39 27.57 1.49
C GLN A 273 -8.20 29.08 1.74
N ARG A 274 -7.08 29.68 1.29
CA ARG A 274 -6.82 31.13 1.38
C ARG A 274 -7.50 31.96 0.29
N GLY A 275 -8.05 31.33 -0.74
CA GLY A 275 -8.71 31.99 -1.85
C GLY A 275 -10.06 32.64 -1.47
N ASN A 276 -10.83 33.08 -2.47
CA ASN A 276 -12.10 33.76 -2.26
C ASN A 276 -13.08 32.95 -1.43
N TRP A 277 -13.86 33.58 -0.55
CA TRP A 277 -14.91 32.89 0.22
C TRP A 277 -15.89 32.05 -0.64
N TRP A 278 -16.14 32.47 -1.89
CA TRP A 278 -16.84 31.67 -2.91
C TRP A 278 -15.88 31.12 -3.97
N PRO A 279 -15.58 29.80 -3.95
CA PRO A 279 -14.78 29.16 -4.99
C PRO A 279 -15.56 29.09 -6.32
N SER A 280 -14.94 29.57 -7.40
CA SER A 280 -15.60 29.65 -8.72
C SER A 280 -15.35 28.42 -9.59
N GLY A 281 -14.29 27.64 -9.31
CA GLY A 281 -13.88 26.46 -10.07
C GLY A 281 -14.26 25.12 -9.43
N ALA A 282 -14.49 24.09 -10.25
CA ALA A 282 -14.70 22.72 -9.77
C ALA A 282 -13.48 22.18 -9.01
N LEU A 283 -12.26 22.43 -9.53
CA LEU A 283 -11.01 22.01 -8.89
C LEU A 283 -10.80 22.71 -7.53
N GLU A 284 -11.04 24.01 -7.44
CA GLU A 284 -10.89 24.76 -6.18
C GLU A 284 -11.88 24.25 -5.12
N ARG A 285 -13.14 24.02 -5.50
CA ARG A 285 -14.13 23.38 -4.60
C ARG A 285 -13.66 22.02 -4.12
N ARG A 286 -13.12 21.21 -5.02
CA ARG A 286 -12.59 19.88 -4.68
C ARG A 286 -11.42 19.97 -3.70
N LEU A 287 -10.44 20.81 -3.98
CA LEU A 287 -9.27 21.01 -3.11
C LEU A 287 -9.64 21.52 -1.72
N ARG A 288 -10.67 22.36 -1.60
CA ARG A 288 -11.18 22.83 -0.30
C ARG A 288 -11.92 21.76 0.49
N ALA A 289 -12.58 20.83 -0.19
CA ALA A 289 -13.35 19.77 0.44
C ALA A 289 -12.46 18.63 0.96
N LEU A 290 -11.27 18.45 0.37
CA LEU A 290 -10.33 17.39 0.74
C LEU A 290 -9.92 17.44 2.21
N ARG A 291 -9.99 16.29 2.87
CA ARG A 291 -9.57 16.03 4.25
C ARG A 291 -8.59 14.88 4.25
N TRP A 292 -7.41 15.12 4.80
CA TRP A 292 -6.34 14.16 4.83
C TRP A 292 -6.24 13.50 6.20
N HIS A 293 -6.00 12.20 6.18
CA HIS A 293 -5.78 11.37 7.36
C HIS A 293 -4.53 10.51 7.15
N LEU A 294 -3.89 10.13 8.25
CA LEU A 294 -2.66 9.35 8.22
C LEU A 294 -2.67 8.28 9.32
N ILE A 295 -2.35 7.06 8.93
CA ILE A 295 -1.82 6.01 9.80
C ILE A 295 -0.42 5.69 9.28
N ASP A 296 0.60 6.03 10.05
CA ASP A 296 1.98 5.69 9.74
C ASP A 296 2.49 4.55 10.62
N GLY A 297 3.46 3.81 10.10
CA GLY A 297 4.17 2.75 10.80
C GLY A 297 5.45 3.22 11.50
N GLN A 298 5.70 4.51 11.71
CA GLN A 298 7.01 5.00 12.18
C GLN A 298 7.44 4.36 13.50
N ASP A 299 6.56 4.32 14.50
CA ASP A 299 6.86 3.74 15.82
C ASP A 299 7.12 2.23 15.76
N ALA A 300 6.40 1.54 14.88
CA ALA A 300 6.38 0.08 14.81
C ALA A 300 7.41 -0.50 13.83
N LEU A 301 7.74 0.23 12.76
CA LEU A 301 8.57 -0.24 11.65
C LEU A 301 9.91 0.49 11.58
N GLY A 302 10.03 1.68 12.19
CA GLY A 302 11.22 2.53 12.07
C GLY A 302 12.49 1.93 12.68
N HIS A 303 12.37 0.93 13.55
CA HIS A 303 13.51 0.22 14.15
C HIS A 303 13.89 -1.06 13.37
N LEU A 304 13.08 -1.51 12.42
CA LEU A 304 13.32 -2.74 11.68
C LEU A 304 14.32 -2.47 10.55
N ALA A 305 15.28 -3.39 10.39
CA ALA A 305 16.23 -3.31 9.29
C ALA A 305 15.52 -3.36 7.93
N SER A 306 16.02 -2.63 6.94
CA SER A 306 15.41 -2.54 5.60
C SER A 306 15.24 -3.91 4.92
N GLU A 307 16.12 -4.86 5.20
CA GLU A 307 16.08 -6.23 4.66
C GLU A 307 14.85 -7.02 5.12
N THR A 308 14.24 -6.66 6.25
CA THR A 308 13.01 -7.31 6.76
C THR A 308 11.82 -7.14 5.81
N LYS A 309 11.87 -6.17 4.90
CA LYS A 309 10.87 -5.99 3.83
C LYS A 309 10.84 -7.17 2.84
N LEU A 310 11.86 -8.02 2.82
CA LEU A 310 11.92 -9.22 1.99
C LEU A 310 11.52 -10.50 2.74
N LEU A 311 11.22 -10.40 4.05
CA LEU A 311 10.95 -11.56 4.90
C LEU A 311 9.48 -11.96 4.89
N ALA A 312 9.10 -12.88 3.99
CA ALA A 312 7.79 -13.51 3.96
C ALA A 312 7.68 -14.66 5.00
N HIS A 313 7.83 -14.34 6.28
CA HIS A 313 7.80 -15.31 7.38
C HIS A 313 6.53 -15.16 8.24
N LYS A 314 5.71 -16.21 8.33
CA LYS A 314 4.37 -16.14 8.96
C LYS A 314 4.32 -15.47 10.35
N PRO A 315 5.00 -15.96 11.40
CA PRO A 315 5.03 -15.27 12.70
C PRO A 315 5.44 -13.79 12.66
N PHE A 316 6.36 -13.41 11.77
CA PHE A 316 6.73 -12.00 11.60
C PHE A 316 5.60 -11.21 10.93
N LEU A 317 4.98 -11.75 9.88
CA LEU A 317 3.84 -11.13 9.21
C LEU A 317 2.64 -10.99 10.16
N GLU A 318 2.38 -11.99 11.01
CA GLU A 318 1.33 -11.94 12.04
C GLU A 318 1.64 -10.88 13.11
N ASN A 319 2.90 -10.77 13.54
CA ASN A 319 3.32 -9.69 14.43
C ASN A 319 3.13 -8.30 13.80
N LEU A 320 3.50 -8.13 12.52
CA LEU A 320 3.27 -6.89 11.79
C LEU A 320 1.79 -6.56 11.67
N ARG A 321 0.93 -7.55 11.37
CA ARG A 321 -0.52 -7.40 11.39
C ARG A 321 -1.00 -6.90 12.74
N ASP A 322 -0.55 -7.51 13.82
CA ASP A 322 -1.00 -7.12 15.16
C ASP A 322 -0.59 -5.68 15.48
N LEU A 323 0.63 -5.28 15.13
CA LEU A 323 1.09 -3.88 15.27
C LEU A 323 0.22 -2.91 14.47
N GLY A 324 -0.09 -3.24 13.21
CA GLY A 324 -0.96 -2.44 12.35
C GLY A 324 -2.38 -2.31 12.90
N ARG A 325 -2.95 -3.42 13.39
CA ARG A 325 -4.28 -3.46 14.00
C ARG A 325 -4.34 -2.59 15.25
N HIS A 326 -3.35 -2.70 16.14
CA HIS A 326 -3.26 -1.85 17.33
C HIS A 326 -3.17 -0.35 16.98
N ARG A 327 -2.36 0.02 15.99
CA ARG A 327 -2.26 1.43 15.54
C ARG A 327 -3.57 1.94 14.98
N ALA A 328 -4.26 1.15 14.17
CA ALA A 328 -5.53 1.53 13.56
C ALA A 328 -6.66 1.65 14.59
N LEU A 329 -6.72 0.76 15.58
CA LEU A 329 -7.67 0.89 16.70
C LEU A 329 -7.44 2.19 17.48
N ARG A 330 -6.18 2.51 17.80
CA ARG A 330 -5.83 3.79 18.43
C ARG A 330 -6.26 4.99 17.58
N TRP A 331 -6.00 4.96 16.27
CA TRP A 331 -6.42 6.02 15.36
C TRP A 331 -7.96 6.14 15.27
N LEU A 332 -8.69 5.03 15.30
CA LEU A 332 -10.16 5.04 15.31
C LEU A 332 -10.73 5.72 16.57
N ASP A 333 -10.08 5.55 17.71
CA ASP A 333 -10.44 6.15 18.99
C ASP A 333 -10.09 7.65 19.03
N GLU A 334 -8.88 8.01 18.59
CA GLU A 334 -8.38 9.40 18.64
C GLU A 334 -9.01 10.29 17.56
N ASP A 335 -9.09 9.77 16.33
CA ASP A 335 -9.30 10.55 15.12
C ASP A 335 -10.45 10.06 14.25
N GLY A 336 -10.88 8.80 14.40
CA GLY A 336 -11.92 8.21 13.53
C GLY A 336 -13.25 8.96 13.52
N ALA A 337 -13.57 9.72 14.58
CA ALA A 337 -14.79 10.54 14.66
C ALA A 337 -14.72 11.85 13.85
N ARG A 338 -13.52 12.22 13.38
CA ARG A 338 -13.24 13.40 12.54
C ARG A 338 -13.40 13.12 11.06
N VAL A 339 -13.32 11.86 10.62
CA VAL A 339 -13.64 11.47 9.24
C VAL A 339 -15.06 11.91 8.91
N GLY A 340 -15.25 12.57 7.76
CA GLY A 340 -16.52 13.19 7.42
C GLY A 340 -16.69 14.63 7.95
N LYS A 341 -15.76 15.12 8.78
CA LYS A 341 -15.84 16.43 9.45
C LYS A 341 -14.59 17.29 9.25
N SER A 342 -13.41 16.80 9.60
CA SER A 342 -12.14 17.54 9.53
C SER A 342 -10.95 16.63 9.25
N ALA A 343 -9.91 17.15 8.59
CA ALA A 343 -8.64 16.47 8.37
C ALA A 343 -7.95 16.18 9.72
N THR A 344 -7.17 15.10 9.81
CA THR A 344 -6.38 14.75 11.01
C THR A 344 -4.88 15.00 10.81
N VAL A 345 -4.45 15.25 9.56
CA VAL A 345 -3.09 15.65 9.22
C VAL A 345 -3.09 16.84 8.25
N ASP A 346 -2.08 17.68 8.36
CA ASP A 346 -1.77 18.72 7.38
C ASP A 346 -0.61 18.23 6.49
N LEU A 347 -0.93 17.91 5.23
CA LEU A 347 0.09 17.44 4.27
C LEU A 347 1.15 18.49 3.96
N GLN A 348 0.80 19.78 4.00
CA GLN A 348 1.79 20.83 3.76
C GLN A 348 2.78 20.85 4.93
N ALA A 349 2.31 20.88 6.17
CA ALA A 349 3.20 20.89 7.32
C ALA A 349 4.08 19.62 7.42
N LEU A 350 3.58 18.48 6.95
CA LEU A 350 4.27 17.20 7.05
C LEU A 350 5.34 16.96 5.97
N PHE A 351 5.13 17.49 4.76
CA PHE A 351 5.97 17.19 3.58
C PHE A 351 6.59 18.43 2.91
N ALA A 352 6.38 19.65 3.42
CA ALA A 352 6.96 20.87 2.86
C ALA A 352 8.43 21.11 3.26
#